data_AF-A0A926H2H8-F1
#
_entry.id   AF-A0A926H2H8-F1
#
_cell.length_a   1.000
_cell.length_b   1.000
_cell.length_c   1.000
_cell.angle_alpha   90.00
_cell.angle_beta   90.00
_cell.angle_gamma   90.00
#
_symmetry.space_group_name_H-M   'P 1'
#
loop_
_entity.id
_entity.type
_entity.pdbx_description
1 polymer ?
#
loop_
_entity_poly.entity_id
_entity_poly.type
_entity_poly.pdbx_seq_one_letter_code
_entity_poly.pdbx_strand_id
1 'polypeptide(L)'
;MHYLRTPPPPPILQRIMAQALAFAAWILMSRAALSQITITEIMFDPIKDRGCEYVEIYNPTDDEVGLRFWRIVDATGRTQATFPKSAEIAPHSYLVIAADTLIIDQFPWLTDSSNIIVLGKSGFGLNSDGDAVVLADRNGIAIDRLAYDADWHRPDLDSRDGTSLERASLSAPSVDARNWSSSVGRNGGTPGAINSIALPPRVVDADIDIHPATVSPDADGFEDVTRISYRLPTRTARITMTLHDRHGRLLARLINNELSGADGELVWNAFDVHGMPLAPDVYLIRIEAYDAPGIGLVSAQTGVVVARR
;
A
#
# COMPACT_ATOMS: atom_id res chain seq x y z
N MET A 1 -54.96 16.02 20.98
CA MET A 1 -54.03 15.70 19.87
C MET A 1 -52.92 14.83 20.45
N HIS A 2 -53.06 13.51 20.40
CA HIS A 2 -52.00 12.58 20.83
C HIS A 2 -51.21 12.16 19.59
N TYR A 3 -49.97 12.64 19.46
CA TYR A 3 -49.03 12.14 18.45
C TYR A 3 -48.61 10.72 18.84
N LEU A 4 -49.03 9.75 18.04
CA LEU A 4 -48.51 8.38 18.11
C LEU A 4 -47.05 8.42 17.66
N ARG A 5 -46.12 8.23 18.61
CA ARG A 5 -44.72 7.97 18.28
C ARG A 5 -44.65 6.62 17.58
N THR A 6 -44.16 6.61 16.34
CA THR A 6 -43.87 5.37 15.63
C THR A 6 -42.83 4.57 16.44
N PRO A 7 -43.09 3.28 16.73
CA PRO A 7 -42.14 2.47 17.47
C PRO A 7 -40.83 2.34 16.68
N PRO A 8 -39.68 2.23 17.37
CA PRO A 8 -38.40 2.03 16.70
C PRO A 8 -38.44 0.76 15.85
N PRO A 9 -37.70 0.72 14.72
CA PRO A 9 -37.66 -0.46 13.88
C PRO A 9 -37.14 -1.67 14.66
N PRO A 10 -37.59 -2.88 14.30
CA PRO A 10 -37.22 -4.10 15.03
C PRO A 10 -35.69 -4.33 14.96
N PRO A 11 -35.11 -5.05 15.94
CA PRO A 11 -33.66 -5.20 16.10
C PRO A 11 -32.91 -5.70 14.86
N ILE A 12 -33.59 -6.49 14.02
CA ILE A 12 -33.05 -7.02 12.76
C ILE A 12 -32.85 -5.90 11.73
N LEU A 13 -33.80 -4.97 11.62
CA LEU A 13 -33.70 -3.81 10.74
C LEU A 13 -32.64 -2.80 11.22
N GLN A 14 -32.45 -2.67 12.54
CA GLN A 14 -31.35 -1.87 13.10
C GLN A 14 -29.97 -2.46 12.80
N ARG A 15 -29.84 -3.80 12.85
CA ARG A 15 -28.60 -4.51 12.48
C ARG A 15 -28.29 -4.39 10.99
N ILE A 16 -29.28 -4.51 10.12
CA ILE A 16 -29.13 -4.36 8.66
C ILE A 16 -28.74 -2.90 8.31
N MET A 17 -29.34 -1.91 8.98
CA MET A 17 -28.98 -0.49 8.77
C MET A 17 -27.57 -0.14 9.30
N ALA A 18 -27.13 -0.72 10.42
CA ALA A 18 -25.77 -0.57 10.92
C ALA A 18 -24.73 -1.22 10.01
N GLN A 19 -25.04 -2.38 9.42
CA GLN A 19 -24.19 -3.05 8.44
C GLN A 19 -24.11 -2.30 7.10
N ALA A 20 -25.22 -1.70 6.63
CA ALA A 20 -25.24 -0.88 5.42
C ALA A 20 -24.47 0.45 5.58
N LEU A 21 -24.53 1.09 6.75
CA LEU A 21 -23.72 2.28 7.07
C LEU A 21 -22.23 1.93 7.23
N ALA A 22 -21.90 0.79 7.83
CA ALA A 22 -20.53 0.27 7.90
C ALA A 22 -19.98 -0.06 6.50
N PHE A 23 -20.79 -0.59 5.59
CA PHE A 23 -20.39 -0.92 4.21
C PHE A 23 -20.16 0.33 3.35
N ALA A 24 -20.97 1.37 3.50
CA ALA A 24 -20.75 2.66 2.83
C ALA A 24 -19.53 3.40 3.40
N ALA A 25 -19.29 3.34 4.71
CA ALA A 25 -18.07 3.83 5.35
C ALA A 25 -16.83 3.03 4.91
N TRP A 26 -16.97 1.72 4.69
CA TRP A 26 -15.91 0.84 4.19
C TRP A 26 -15.47 1.18 2.76
N ILE A 27 -16.41 1.46 1.85
CA ILE A 27 -16.11 1.86 0.44
C ILE A 27 -15.46 3.26 0.36
N LEU A 28 -15.80 4.17 1.29
CA LEU A 28 -15.16 5.49 1.40
C LEU A 28 -13.79 5.41 2.09
N MET A 29 -13.64 4.59 3.14
CA MET A 29 -12.37 4.38 3.84
C MET A 29 -11.33 3.61 3.00
N SER A 30 -11.75 2.65 2.17
CA SER A 30 -10.84 1.88 1.32
C SER A 30 -10.13 2.73 0.26
N ARG A 31 -10.72 3.86 -0.14
CA ARG A 31 -10.10 4.83 -1.06
C ARG A 31 -9.27 5.90 -0.35
N ALA A 32 -9.66 6.29 0.86
CA ALA A 32 -8.89 7.25 1.67
C ALA A 32 -7.60 6.64 2.23
N ALA A 33 -7.60 5.33 2.54
CA ALA A 33 -6.47 4.63 3.14
C ALA A 33 -5.19 4.63 2.28
N LEU A 34 -5.31 4.72 0.95
CA LEU A 34 -4.16 4.72 0.03
C LEU A 34 -3.48 6.10 -0.13
N SER A 35 -4.10 7.18 0.36
CA SER A 35 -3.61 8.55 0.14
C SER A 35 -3.37 9.33 1.43
N GLN A 36 -3.24 8.63 2.55
CA GLN A 36 -3.01 9.25 3.86
C GLN A 36 -1.88 8.53 4.60
N ILE A 37 -1.21 9.28 5.47
CA ILE A 37 -0.19 8.74 6.36
C ILE A 37 -0.80 7.61 7.20
N THR A 38 -0.11 6.49 7.31
CA THR A 38 -0.69 5.27 7.89
C THR A 38 0.24 4.60 8.88
N ILE A 39 -0.31 3.95 9.90
CA ILE A 39 0.47 3.19 10.89
C ILE A 39 0.89 1.86 10.28
N THR A 40 2.17 1.51 10.42
CA THR A 40 2.79 0.34 9.78
C THR A 40 3.38 -0.64 10.77
N GLU A 41 3.88 -0.16 11.91
CA GLU A 41 4.54 -1.01 12.90
C GLU A 41 4.33 -0.42 14.31
N ILE A 42 4.15 -1.29 15.31
CA ILE A 42 4.11 -0.89 16.73
C ILE A 42 4.94 -1.85 17.60
N MET A 43 5.71 -1.30 18.53
CA MET A 43 6.39 -2.06 19.58
C MET A 43 5.80 -1.65 20.93
N PHE A 44 4.93 -2.50 21.48
CA PHE A 44 4.21 -2.23 22.73
C PHE A 44 4.70 -3.08 23.92
N ASP A 45 5.61 -4.03 23.67
CA ASP A 45 6.21 -4.86 24.71
C ASP A 45 7.73 -5.04 24.44
N PRO A 46 8.54 -3.97 24.56
CA PRO A 46 9.97 -4.04 24.26
C PRO A 46 10.73 -4.87 25.31
N ILE A 47 11.92 -5.35 24.95
CA ILE A 47 12.82 -6.02 25.90
C ILE A 47 13.11 -5.06 27.06
N LYS A 48 12.77 -5.48 28.28
CA LYS A 48 13.00 -4.68 29.48
C LYS A 48 14.44 -4.16 29.56
N ASP A 49 14.56 -2.85 29.82
CA ASP A 49 15.81 -2.10 29.98
C ASP A 49 16.75 -2.08 28.75
N ARG A 50 16.35 -2.67 27.61
CA ARG A 50 17.18 -2.76 26.40
C ARG A 50 16.44 -2.45 25.09
N GLY A 51 15.12 -2.38 25.11
CA GLY A 51 14.29 -2.01 23.98
C GLY A 51 13.52 -0.71 24.24
N CYS A 52 12.82 -0.27 23.21
CA CYS A 52 12.06 0.97 23.21
C CYS A 52 10.65 0.75 22.66
N GLU A 53 9.64 1.35 23.28
CA GLU A 53 8.31 1.42 22.67
C GLU A 53 8.33 2.42 21.50
N TYR A 54 7.63 2.08 20.42
CA TYR A 54 7.46 2.98 19.30
C TYR A 54 6.20 2.72 18.50
N VAL A 55 5.79 3.75 17.76
CA VAL A 55 4.81 3.68 16.68
C VAL A 55 5.51 4.16 15.41
N GLU A 56 5.39 3.40 14.33
CA GLU A 56 5.87 3.78 13.01
C GLU A 56 4.71 4.19 12.10
N ILE A 57 4.95 5.22 11.31
CA ILE A 57 4.04 5.66 10.25
C ILE A 57 4.76 5.72 8.90
N TYR A 58 4.00 5.53 7.82
CA TYR A 58 4.47 5.58 6.44
C TYR A 58 3.71 6.64 5.63
N ASN A 59 4.43 7.34 4.75
CA ASN A 59 3.86 8.22 3.75
C ASN A 59 3.71 7.50 2.40
N PRO A 60 2.50 7.10 1.98
CA PRO A 60 2.31 6.46 0.67
C PRO A 60 2.25 7.44 -0.50
N THR A 61 2.38 8.75 -0.27
CA THR A 61 2.19 9.78 -1.30
C THR A 61 3.50 10.22 -1.93
N ASP A 62 3.41 10.83 -3.12
CA ASP A 62 4.54 11.42 -3.86
C ASP A 62 5.00 12.78 -3.28
N ASP A 63 4.25 13.32 -2.31
CA ASP A 63 4.49 14.63 -1.71
C ASP A 63 5.00 14.51 -0.28
N GLU A 64 5.88 15.44 0.11
CA GLU A 64 6.28 15.58 1.51
C GLU A 64 5.09 16.07 2.34
N VAL A 65 4.87 15.44 3.50
CA VAL A 65 3.77 15.79 4.39
C VAL A 65 4.31 16.45 5.66
N GLY A 66 3.90 17.69 5.88
CA GLY A 66 4.19 18.41 7.13
C GLY A 66 3.32 17.90 8.29
N LEU A 67 3.97 17.38 9.33
CA LEU A 67 3.35 16.75 10.50
C LEU A 67 3.38 17.63 11.76
N ARG A 68 3.58 18.94 11.60
CA ARG A 68 3.65 19.89 12.70
C ARG A 68 2.47 19.73 13.67
N PHE A 69 2.78 19.47 14.95
CA PHE A 69 1.79 19.30 16.02
C PHE A 69 0.74 18.20 15.77
N TRP A 70 1.03 17.25 14.89
CA TRP A 70 0.31 15.98 14.87
C TRP A 70 0.53 15.24 16.19
N ARG A 71 -0.35 14.30 16.49
CA ARG A 71 -0.42 13.64 17.78
C ARG A 71 -0.61 12.15 17.66
N ILE A 72 0.00 11.42 18.59
CA ILE A 72 -0.44 10.08 18.96
C ILE A 72 -1.36 10.21 20.16
N VAL A 73 -2.54 9.61 20.05
CA VAL A 73 -3.61 9.68 21.05
C VAL A 73 -4.03 8.25 21.41
N ASP A 74 -4.28 7.99 22.69
CA ASP A 74 -4.75 6.68 23.16
C ASP A 74 -6.27 6.50 23.08
N ALA A 75 -6.76 5.32 23.45
CA ALA A 75 -8.20 5.00 23.46
C ALA A 75 -9.05 5.97 24.31
N THR A 76 -8.45 6.60 25.33
CA THR A 76 -9.14 7.54 26.22
C THR A 76 -9.20 8.97 25.68
N GLY A 77 -8.53 9.22 24.56
CA GLY A 77 -8.38 10.56 23.99
C GLY A 77 -7.22 11.36 24.59
N ARG A 78 -6.37 10.74 25.43
CA ARG A 78 -5.19 11.39 25.99
C ARG A 78 -4.08 11.42 24.94
N THR A 79 -3.48 12.58 24.76
CA THR A 79 -2.29 12.74 23.90
C THR A 79 -1.09 12.04 24.55
N GLN A 80 -0.55 11.04 23.88
CA GLN A 80 0.70 10.36 24.26
C GLN A 80 1.94 11.04 23.69
N ALA A 81 1.83 11.60 22.48
CA ALA A 81 2.92 12.29 21.80
C ALA A 81 2.38 13.52 21.05
N THR A 82 3.17 14.59 21.00
CA THR A 82 2.93 15.73 20.09
C THR A 82 4.18 15.96 19.27
N PHE A 83 4.03 15.96 17.95
CA PHE A 83 5.14 16.07 17.03
C PHE A 83 5.70 17.50 17.01
N PRO A 84 7.02 17.68 16.86
CA PRO A 84 7.63 19.00 16.84
C PRO A 84 7.15 19.83 15.65
N LYS A 85 7.36 21.15 15.72
CA LYS A 85 6.96 22.09 14.64
C LYS A 85 7.63 21.76 13.30
N SER A 86 8.83 21.19 13.33
CA SER A 86 9.62 20.78 12.18
C SER A 86 9.32 19.35 11.71
N ALA A 87 8.36 18.65 12.31
CA ALA A 87 8.04 17.29 11.90
C ALA A 87 7.49 17.29 10.48
N GLU A 88 8.08 16.46 9.64
CA GLU A 88 7.71 16.20 8.26
C GLU A 88 8.07 14.76 7.92
N ILE A 89 7.48 14.23 6.86
CA ILE A 89 7.78 12.90 6.35
C ILE A 89 7.89 12.98 4.83
N ALA A 90 9.03 12.57 4.30
CA ALA A 90 9.31 12.58 2.88
C ALA A 90 8.37 11.62 2.11
N PRO A 91 8.23 11.78 0.78
CA PRO A 91 7.51 10.83 -0.07
C PRO A 91 8.06 9.42 0.10
N HIS A 92 7.17 8.43 0.18
CA HIS A 92 7.52 6.99 0.29
C HIS A 92 8.49 6.65 1.43
N SER A 93 8.48 7.43 2.51
CA SER A 93 9.37 7.25 3.66
C SER A 93 8.60 6.86 4.92
N TYR A 94 9.34 6.31 5.88
CA TYR A 94 8.87 5.94 7.21
C TYR A 94 9.32 6.97 8.24
N LEU A 95 8.50 7.20 9.27
CA LEU A 95 8.85 8.01 10.42
C LEU A 95 8.54 7.22 11.70
N VAL A 96 9.54 7.09 12.56
CA VAL A 96 9.45 6.35 13.82
C VAL A 96 9.22 7.33 14.97
N ILE A 97 8.18 7.11 15.77
CA ILE A 97 7.90 7.87 16.98
C ILE A 97 8.27 6.98 18.16
N ALA A 98 9.42 7.26 18.77
CA ALA A 98 10.01 6.43 19.82
C ALA A 98 9.92 7.08 21.20
N ALA A 99 9.71 6.25 22.22
CA ALA A 99 9.63 6.69 23.61
C ALA A 99 10.94 7.32 24.11
N ASP A 100 12.08 6.75 23.72
CA ASP A 100 13.41 7.20 24.14
C ASP A 100 14.52 6.79 23.14
N THR A 101 15.77 7.01 23.52
CA THR A 101 16.94 6.78 22.67
C THR A 101 17.36 5.31 22.56
N LEU A 102 16.80 4.39 23.37
CA LEU A 102 17.13 2.95 23.28
C LEU A 102 16.75 2.36 21.91
N ILE A 103 15.83 3.02 21.19
CA ILE A 103 15.48 2.68 19.81
C ILE A 103 16.72 2.66 18.89
N ILE A 104 17.69 3.55 19.09
CA ILE A 104 18.90 3.65 18.27
C ILE A 104 19.87 2.51 18.63
N ASP A 105 19.91 2.11 19.90
CA ASP A 105 20.74 0.99 20.35
C ASP A 105 20.20 -0.35 19.80
N GLN A 106 18.88 -0.53 19.79
CA GLN A 106 18.23 -1.73 19.26
C GLN A 106 18.23 -1.78 17.72
N PHE A 107 18.09 -0.62 17.06
CA PHE A 107 18.01 -0.50 15.61
C PHE A 107 19.04 0.51 15.07
N PRO A 108 20.32 0.12 14.98
CA PRO A 108 21.42 1.03 14.66
C PRO A 108 21.40 1.63 13.25
N TRP A 109 20.46 1.24 12.38
CA TRP A 109 20.28 1.86 11.07
C TRP A 109 19.44 3.14 11.14
N LEU A 110 18.72 3.39 12.25
CA LEU A 110 18.02 4.64 12.53
C LEU A 110 19.02 5.75 12.94
N THR A 111 19.99 6.04 12.07
CA THR A 111 21.04 7.04 12.32
C THR A 111 20.67 8.43 11.81
N ASP A 112 19.65 8.53 10.96
CA ASP A 112 19.16 9.79 10.44
C ASP A 112 18.04 10.35 11.34
N SER A 113 18.30 11.49 11.97
CA SER A 113 17.34 12.20 12.80
C SER A 113 16.08 12.67 12.04
N SER A 114 16.09 12.65 10.70
CA SER A 114 14.91 13.00 9.90
C SER A 114 13.81 11.94 9.94
N ASN A 115 14.17 10.67 10.18
CA ASN A 115 13.25 9.53 10.16
C ASN A 115 12.85 9.06 11.57
N ILE A 116 13.19 9.81 12.61
CA ILE A 116 12.85 9.47 13.99
C ILE A 116 12.52 10.71 14.85
N ILE A 117 11.43 10.61 15.61
CA ILE A 117 11.07 11.54 16.67
C ILE A 117 11.25 10.81 18.00
N VAL A 118 12.19 11.28 18.82
CA VAL A 118 12.41 10.76 20.18
C VAL A 118 11.74 11.68 21.18
N LEU A 119 10.78 11.17 21.95
CA LEU A 119 9.93 11.96 22.85
C LEU A 119 10.56 12.22 24.21
N GLY A 120 11.40 11.29 24.69
CA GLY A 120 11.85 11.22 26.07
C GLY A 120 10.78 10.55 26.95
N LYS A 121 11.18 9.59 27.80
CA LYS A 121 10.32 8.61 28.52
C LYS A 121 9.01 9.12 29.15
N SER A 122 8.86 10.41 29.43
CA SER A 122 7.67 10.93 30.11
C SER A 122 6.47 11.10 29.16
N GLY A 123 5.48 10.20 29.27
CA GLY A 123 4.12 10.43 28.77
C GLY A 123 3.67 9.56 27.59
N PHE A 124 4.62 8.92 26.90
CA PHE A 124 4.38 7.90 25.89
C PHE A 124 4.41 6.52 26.56
N GLY A 125 3.41 5.68 26.27
CA GLY A 125 3.24 4.40 26.91
C GLY A 125 2.19 3.57 26.20
N LEU A 126 2.61 2.48 25.56
CA LEU A 126 1.72 1.51 24.94
C LEU A 126 1.39 0.41 25.95
N ASN A 127 0.11 0.02 26.09
CA ASN A 127 -0.23 -1.05 27.03
C ASN A 127 0.21 -2.41 26.46
N SER A 128 0.85 -3.22 27.30
CA SER A 128 1.36 -4.55 26.96
C SER A 128 0.26 -5.57 26.62
N ASP A 129 -0.95 -5.39 27.17
CA ASP A 129 -2.08 -6.31 26.98
C ASP A 129 -2.99 -5.91 25.79
N GLY A 130 -2.74 -4.74 25.18
CA GLY A 130 -3.58 -4.15 24.12
C GLY A 130 -4.02 -2.72 24.42
N ASP A 131 -4.08 -1.89 23.39
CA ASP A 131 -4.53 -0.49 23.46
C ASP A 131 -5.04 -0.04 22.07
N ALA A 132 -5.45 1.23 21.96
CA ALA A 132 -5.62 1.90 20.69
C ALA A 132 -4.60 3.02 20.50
N VAL A 133 -3.98 3.04 19.32
CA VAL A 133 -3.15 4.12 18.81
C VAL A 133 -3.95 4.88 17.75
N VAL A 134 -4.14 6.18 17.97
CA VAL A 134 -4.76 7.08 17.01
C VAL A 134 -3.73 8.10 16.54
N LEU A 135 -3.44 8.10 15.26
CA LEU A 135 -2.69 9.17 14.60
C LEU A 135 -3.67 10.29 14.25
N ALA A 136 -3.46 11.48 14.81
CA ALA A 136 -4.31 12.63 14.57
C ALA A 136 -3.51 13.85 14.10
N ASP A 137 -4.11 14.65 13.22
CA ASP A 137 -3.54 15.91 12.80
C ASP A 137 -3.56 16.98 13.91
N ARG A 138 -2.99 18.14 13.62
CA ARG A 138 -2.97 19.30 14.55
C ARG A 138 -4.35 19.78 14.97
N ASN A 139 -5.39 19.52 14.18
CA ASN A 139 -6.77 19.92 14.48
C ASN A 139 -7.51 18.84 15.29
N GLY A 140 -6.91 17.66 15.47
CA GLY A 140 -7.53 16.52 16.16
C GLY A 140 -8.36 15.63 15.25
N ILE A 141 -8.27 15.82 13.94
CA ILE A 141 -8.84 14.89 12.97
C ILE A 141 -7.95 13.66 12.93
N ALA A 142 -8.53 12.50 13.20
CA ALA A 142 -7.80 11.25 13.08
C ALA A 142 -7.56 10.90 11.62
N ILE A 143 -6.30 10.57 11.33
CA ILE A 143 -5.78 10.17 10.04
C ILE A 143 -5.77 8.65 9.94
N ASP A 144 -5.28 7.98 10.98
CA ASP A 144 -5.29 6.53 11.07
C ASP A 144 -5.52 6.05 12.51
N ARG A 145 -5.99 4.81 12.63
CA ARG A 145 -6.28 4.17 13.92
C ARG A 145 -5.93 2.70 13.90
N LEU A 146 -5.31 2.24 14.97
CA LEU A 146 -5.01 0.85 15.24
C LEU A 146 -5.47 0.52 16.66
N ALA A 147 -6.41 -0.40 16.81
CA ALA A 147 -6.67 -1.05 18.10
C ALA A 147 -5.97 -2.40 18.05
N TYR A 148 -4.95 -2.60 18.87
CA TYR A 148 -4.13 -3.81 18.87
C TYR A 148 -4.36 -4.62 20.16
N ASP A 149 -4.02 -5.89 20.09
CA ASP A 149 -4.14 -6.84 21.20
C ASP A 149 -2.86 -7.69 21.25
N ALA A 150 -2.41 -8.02 22.47
CA ALA A 150 -1.22 -8.84 22.67
C ALA A 150 -1.32 -10.23 22.03
N ASP A 151 -2.54 -10.75 21.86
CA ASP A 151 -2.80 -12.05 21.24
C ASP A 151 -2.73 -12.03 19.72
N TRP A 152 -2.45 -10.89 19.08
CA TRP A 152 -2.15 -10.83 17.65
C TRP A 152 -0.75 -11.34 17.32
N HIS A 153 0.09 -11.56 18.34
CA HIS A 153 1.35 -12.26 18.14
C HIS A 153 1.12 -13.70 17.68
N ARG A 154 2.05 -14.22 16.88
CA ARG A 154 2.01 -15.59 16.40
C ARG A 154 2.06 -16.55 17.60
N PRO A 155 1.18 -17.56 17.67
CA PRO A 155 1.09 -18.44 18.84
C PRO A 155 2.30 -19.37 19.04
N ASP A 156 3.16 -19.51 18.02
CA ASP A 156 4.38 -20.32 18.02
C ASP A 156 5.65 -19.53 18.43
N LEU A 157 5.53 -18.25 18.81
CA LEU A 157 6.66 -17.52 19.37
C LEU A 157 6.97 -18.00 20.80
N ASP A 158 8.23 -18.37 21.04
CA ASP A 158 8.72 -18.72 22.37
C ASP A 158 8.63 -17.55 23.37
N SER A 159 8.75 -16.32 22.87
CA SER A 159 8.65 -15.08 23.63
C SER A 159 8.06 -13.97 22.74
N ARG A 160 7.17 -13.15 23.30
CA ARG A 160 6.61 -11.97 22.62
C ARG A 160 7.45 -10.71 22.88
N ASP A 161 8.17 -10.68 24.02
CA ASP A 161 9.06 -9.59 24.41
C ASP A 161 10.00 -9.17 23.29
N GLY A 162 10.06 -7.88 23.02
CA GLY A 162 10.93 -7.28 22.02
C GLY A 162 10.51 -7.55 20.58
N THR A 163 9.31 -8.08 20.34
CA THR A 163 8.77 -8.32 19.00
C THR A 163 7.67 -7.32 18.70
N SER A 164 7.76 -6.59 17.60
CA SER A 164 6.72 -5.66 17.15
C SER A 164 5.58 -6.39 16.45
N LEU A 165 4.42 -5.72 16.39
CA LEU A 165 3.39 -6.05 15.40
C LEU A 165 3.62 -5.21 14.15
N GLU A 166 3.70 -5.89 13.02
CA GLU A 166 3.88 -5.30 11.71
C GLU A 166 2.60 -5.46 10.90
N ARG A 167 2.32 -4.50 10.04
CA ARG A 167 1.24 -4.56 9.06
C ARG A 167 1.69 -5.28 7.80
N ALA A 168 0.90 -6.25 7.35
CA ALA A 168 1.19 -7.06 6.17
C ALA A 168 0.83 -6.35 4.86
N SER A 169 -0.31 -5.64 4.79
CA SER A 169 -0.74 -4.92 3.58
C SER A 169 -1.12 -3.47 3.89
N LEU A 170 -0.45 -2.52 3.23
CA LEU A 170 -0.78 -1.10 3.29
C LEU A 170 -2.14 -0.78 2.67
N SER A 171 -2.63 -1.63 1.76
CA SER A 171 -3.93 -1.46 1.10
C SER A 171 -5.13 -1.95 1.92
N ALA A 172 -4.92 -2.88 2.85
CA ALA A 172 -5.96 -3.36 3.75
C ALA A 172 -6.08 -2.44 4.97
N PRO A 173 -7.27 -2.21 5.54
CA PRO A 173 -7.45 -1.26 6.65
C PRO A 173 -6.55 -1.57 7.86
N SER A 174 -6.04 -0.53 8.52
CA SER A 174 -5.22 -0.65 9.74
C SER A 174 -5.99 -1.30 10.90
N VAL A 175 -7.31 -1.14 10.93
CA VAL A 175 -8.18 -1.72 11.97
C VAL A 175 -8.45 -3.22 11.80
N ASP A 176 -8.06 -3.85 10.68
CA ASP A 176 -8.27 -5.28 10.46
C ASP A 176 -7.15 -6.08 11.14
N ALA A 177 -7.48 -6.75 12.25
CA ALA A 177 -6.57 -7.61 12.99
C ALA A 177 -5.82 -8.64 12.12
N ARG A 178 -6.46 -9.15 11.06
CA ARG A 178 -5.87 -10.16 10.17
C ARG A 178 -4.74 -9.59 9.31
N ASN A 179 -4.61 -8.26 9.27
CA ASN A 179 -3.58 -7.55 8.54
C ASN A 179 -2.32 -7.30 9.38
N TRP A 180 -2.29 -7.78 10.62
CA TRP A 180 -1.17 -7.60 11.54
C TRP A 180 -0.67 -8.95 12.05
N SER A 181 0.63 -9.06 12.24
CA SER A 181 1.26 -10.22 12.86
C SER A 181 2.63 -9.82 13.41
N SER A 182 3.25 -10.71 14.17
CA SER A 182 4.59 -10.52 14.70
C SER A 182 5.64 -10.30 13.61
N SER A 183 6.55 -9.37 13.86
CA SER A 183 7.78 -9.24 13.09
C SER A 183 8.56 -10.56 13.03
N VAL A 184 9.14 -10.84 11.87
CA VAL A 184 10.17 -11.86 11.68
C VAL A 184 11.55 -11.24 11.42
N GLY A 185 11.67 -9.92 11.64
CA GLY A 185 12.92 -9.18 11.61
C GLY A 185 13.88 -9.66 12.69
N ARG A 186 15.18 -9.72 12.35
CA ARG A 186 16.22 -10.28 13.23
C ARG A 186 16.33 -9.55 14.59
N ASN A 187 15.97 -8.27 14.64
CA ASN A 187 16.02 -7.45 15.85
C ASN A 187 14.66 -7.31 16.55
N GLY A 188 13.67 -8.11 16.13
CA GLY A 188 12.30 -8.08 16.64
C GLY A 188 11.41 -6.99 16.06
N GLY A 189 11.88 -6.26 15.03
CA GLY A 189 11.13 -5.23 14.32
C GLY A 189 11.89 -4.72 13.11
N THR A 190 11.24 -3.86 12.32
CA THR A 190 11.80 -3.25 11.10
C THR A 190 11.63 -1.71 11.04
N PRO A 191 11.77 -0.97 12.16
CA PRO A 191 11.48 0.46 12.15
C PRO A 191 12.40 1.21 11.16
N GLY A 192 11.84 2.11 10.37
CA GLY A 192 12.49 2.82 9.28
C GLY A 192 12.64 2.01 7.98
N ALA A 193 12.08 0.80 7.89
CA ALA A 193 12.23 -0.09 6.74
C ALA A 193 10.90 -0.76 6.36
N ILE A 194 10.90 -1.49 5.24
CA ILE A 194 9.74 -2.29 4.85
C ILE A 194 9.54 -3.43 5.86
N ASN A 195 8.31 -3.57 6.35
CA ASN A 195 7.90 -4.65 7.24
C ASN A 195 8.35 -6.03 6.75
N SER A 196 8.89 -6.82 7.67
CA SER A 196 9.37 -8.17 7.40
C SER A 196 8.29 -9.14 6.93
N ILE A 197 7.03 -8.88 7.30
CA ILE A 197 5.86 -9.66 6.85
C ILE A 197 5.08 -9.00 5.70
N ALA A 198 5.63 -7.93 5.11
CA ALA A 198 4.95 -7.20 4.04
C ALA A 198 4.58 -8.15 2.89
N LEU A 199 3.30 -8.15 2.53
CA LEU A 199 2.82 -8.82 1.34
C LEU A 199 3.27 -8.02 0.11
N PRO A 200 3.64 -8.71 -0.99
CA PRO A 200 3.87 -8.03 -2.24
C PRO A 200 2.61 -7.25 -2.64
N PRO A 201 2.75 -6.14 -3.40
CA PRO A 201 1.61 -5.40 -3.91
C PRO A 201 0.61 -6.32 -4.58
N ARG A 202 -0.68 -6.10 -4.31
CA ARG A 202 -1.75 -6.87 -4.94
C ARG A 202 -1.72 -6.61 -6.44
N VAL A 203 -1.29 -7.62 -7.22
CA VAL A 203 -1.50 -7.63 -8.67
C VAL A 203 -3.01 -7.72 -8.89
N VAL A 204 -3.62 -6.59 -9.23
CA VAL A 204 -4.96 -6.59 -9.82
C VAL A 204 -4.72 -6.73 -11.32
N ASP A 205 -5.27 -7.76 -11.93
CA ASP A 205 -5.10 -7.99 -13.37
C ASP A 205 -5.55 -6.74 -14.13
N ALA A 206 -4.66 -6.17 -14.95
CA ALA A 206 -5.12 -5.34 -16.06
C ALA A 206 -5.77 -6.26 -17.09
N ASP A 207 -6.76 -5.74 -17.82
CA ASP A 207 -7.18 -6.41 -19.05
C ASP A 207 -6.30 -5.89 -20.18
N ILE A 208 -5.78 -6.81 -20.99
CA ILE A 208 -5.10 -6.51 -22.25
C ILE A 208 -5.74 -7.35 -23.35
N ASP A 209 -6.15 -6.69 -24.44
CA ASP A 209 -6.78 -7.31 -25.60
C ASP A 209 -6.03 -6.92 -26.88
N ILE A 210 -5.94 -7.87 -27.81
CA ILE A 210 -5.29 -7.67 -29.11
C ILE A 210 -6.27 -8.09 -30.20
N HIS A 211 -6.62 -7.14 -31.06
CA HIS A 211 -7.53 -7.39 -32.17
C HIS A 211 -7.11 -6.65 -33.45
N PRO A 212 -6.90 -7.36 -34.58
CA PRO A 212 -6.88 -8.82 -34.71
C PRO A 212 -5.71 -9.48 -33.96
N ALA A 213 -5.90 -10.71 -33.45
CA ALA A 213 -4.86 -11.46 -32.74
C ALA A 213 -3.73 -11.97 -33.66
N THR A 214 -3.85 -11.75 -34.97
CA THR A 214 -2.85 -12.07 -35.99
C THR A 214 -2.51 -10.80 -36.77
N VAL A 215 -1.22 -10.64 -37.07
CA VAL A 215 -0.67 -9.51 -37.84
C VAL A 215 0.30 -10.04 -38.90
N SER A 216 0.22 -9.53 -40.12
CA SER A 216 1.05 -9.89 -41.28
C SER A 216 1.71 -8.62 -41.83
N PRO A 217 2.97 -8.30 -41.47
CA PRO A 217 3.61 -7.06 -41.90
C PRO A 217 4.20 -7.17 -43.33
N ASP A 218 3.34 -7.41 -44.32
CA ASP A 218 3.72 -7.60 -45.74
C ASP A 218 3.29 -6.45 -46.67
N ALA A 219 2.59 -5.45 -46.14
CA ALA A 219 2.09 -4.27 -46.82
C ALA A 219 1.08 -4.57 -47.95
N ASP A 220 0.30 -5.65 -47.82
CA ASP A 220 -0.73 -6.05 -48.78
C ASP A 220 -2.10 -5.38 -48.55
N GLY A 221 -2.25 -4.63 -47.45
CA GLY A 221 -3.48 -3.96 -47.03
C GLY A 221 -4.39 -4.81 -46.14
N PHE A 222 -3.97 -6.01 -45.76
CA PHE A 222 -4.72 -6.98 -44.98
C PHE A 222 -3.91 -7.47 -43.78
N GLU A 223 -4.44 -7.30 -42.56
CA GLU A 223 -3.76 -7.70 -41.31
C GLU A 223 -2.38 -7.05 -41.08
N ASP A 224 -2.01 -5.97 -41.77
CA ASP A 224 -0.73 -5.25 -41.61
C ASP A 224 -0.49 -4.67 -40.21
N VAL A 225 -1.57 -4.43 -39.46
CA VAL A 225 -1.53 -3.83 -38.13
C VAL A 225 -2.52 -4.50 -37.20
N THR A 226 -2.19 -4.48 -35.91
CA THR A 226 -3.12 -4.87 -34.84
C THR A 226 -3.32 -3.74 -33.84
N ARG A 227 -4.48 -3.75 -33.18
CA ARG A 227 -4.78 -2.86 -32.06
C ARG A 227 -4.51 -3.59 -30.76
N ILE A 228 -3.71 -2.99 -29.89
CA ILE A 228 -3.51 -3.42 -28.52
C ILE A 228 -4.27 -2.45 -27.62
N SER A 229 -5.27 -2.95 -26.91
CA SER A 229 -6.09 -2.17 -25.99
C SER A 229 -5.83 -2.66 -24.57
N TYR A 230 -5.87 -1.75 -23.59
CA TYR A 230 -5.74 -2.13 -22.19
C TYR A 230 -6.72 -1.37 -21.31
N ARG A 231 -7.11 -2.01 -20.20
CA ARG A 231 -7.86 -1.42 -19.10
C ARG A 231 -7.15 -1.70 -17.78
N LEU A 232 -6.78 -0.63 -17.11
CA LEU A 232 -6.15 -0.61 -15.81
C LEU A 232 -7.24 -0.50 -14.72
N PRO A 233 -7.01 -1.11 -13.55
CA PRO A 233 -7.90 -0.97 -12.39
C PRO A 233 -7.75 0.40 -11.70
N THR A 234 -6.77 1.21 -12.11
CA THR A 234 -6.48 2.54 -11.59
C THR A 234 -6.89 3.62 -12.60
N ARG A 235 -7.21 4.84 -12.11
CA ARG A 235 -7.60 5.95 -12.99
C ARG A 235 -6.45 6.53 -13.80
N THR A 236 -5.25 6.48 -13.23
CA THR A 236 -4.01 6.96 -13.81
C THR A 236 -2.87 6.07 -13.34
N ALA A 237 -1.95 5.76 -14.24
CA ALA A 237 -0.77 4.95 -13.95
C ALA A 237 0.40 5.36 -14.84
N ARG A 238 1.63 5.08 -14.40
CA ARG A 238 2.78 5.04 -15.29
C ARG A 238 2.89 3.64 -15.88
N ILE A 239 2.79 3.54 -17.20
CA ILE A 239 2.76 2.26 -17.90
C ILE A 239 4.05 2.00 -18.67
N THR A 240 4.47 0.74 -18.67
CA THR A 240 5.50 0.20 -19.55
C THR A 240 4.90 -1.01 -20.26
N MET A 241 4.97 -1.01 -21.58
CA MET A 241 4.52 -2.13 -22.39
C MET A 241 5.70 -2.73 -23.13
N THR A 242 5.93 -4.02 -22.93
CA THR A 242 7.08 -4.75 -23.47
C THR A 242 6.63 -5.86 -24.42
N LEU A 243 7.44 -6.06 -25.46
CA LEU A 243 7.31 -7.14 -26.42
C LEU A 243 8.38 -8.19 -26.12
N HIS A 244 7.98 -9.45 -26.04
CA HIS A 244 8.87 -10.58 -25.82
C HIS A 244 8.68 -11.65 -26.89
N ASP A 245 9.73 -12.43 -27.17
CA ASP A 245 9.61 -13.65 -27.96
C ASP A 245 8.95 -14.78 -27.14
N ARG A 246 8.67 -15.93 -27.79
CA ARG A 246 8.11 -17.13 -27.14
C ARG A 246 8.98 -17.72 -26.00
N HIS A 247 10.24 -17.31 -25.90
CA HIS A 247 11.15 -17.73 -24.81
C HIS A 247 11.23 -16.67 -23.69
N GLY A 248 10.42 -15.60 -23.78
CA GLY A 248 10.37 -14.52 -22.80
C GLY A 248 11.47 -13.46 -22.96
N ARG A 249 12.31 -13.52 -24.00
CA ARG A 249 13.36 -12.52 -24.21
C ARG A 249 12.75 -11.20 -24.65
N LEU A 250 13.12 -10.11 -23.97
CA LEU A 250 12.67 -8.76 -24.30
C LEU A 250 13.21 -8.35 -25.68
N LEU A 251 12.31 -7.98 -26.59
CA LEU A 251 12.62 -7.51 -27.94
C LEU A 251 12.46 -6.00 -28.06
N ALA A 252 11.42 -5.43 -27.45
CA ALA A 252 11.11 -4.00 -27.56
C ALA A 252 10.31 -3.49 -26.35
N ARG A 253 10.36 -2.18 -26.13
CA ARG A 253 9.41 -1.45 -25.28
C ARG A 253 8.50 -0.64 -26.20
N LEU A 254 7.24 -1.03 -26.31
CA LEU A 254 6.22 -0.37 -27.12
C LEU A 254 5.74 0.93 -26.45
N ILE A 255 5.69 0.93 -25.12
CA ILE A 255 5.50 2.10 -24.28
C ILE A 255 6.56 2.04 -23.18
N ASN A 256 7.24 3.14 -22.91
CA ASN A 256 8.33 3.16 -21.93
C ASN A 256 8.10 4.22 -20.86
N ASN A 257 7.55 3.78 -19.73
CA ASN A 257 7.32 4.61 -18.57
C ASN A 257 6.57 5.91 -18.95
N GLU A 258 5.36 5.77 -19.48
CA GLU A 258 4.50 6.89 -19.88
C GLU A 258 3.28 7.01 -18.97
N LEU A 259 2.80 8.24 -18.75
CA LEU A 259 1.59 8.46 -17.97
C LEU A 259 0.37 8.10 -18.82
N SER A 260 -0.52 7.27 -18.29
CA SER A 260 -1.75 6.86 -18.95
C SER A 260 -2.95 6.95 -18.03
N GLY A 261 -4.15 7.06 -18.63
CA GLY A 261 -5.42 6.91 -17.93
C GLY A 261 -5.76 5.43 -17.69
N ALA A 262 -6.98 5.18 -17.20
CA ALA A 262 -7.47 3.82 -16.95
C ALA A 262 -7.58 2.99 -18.23
N ASP A 263 -7.92 3.60 -19.35
CA ASP A 263 -8.06 2.91 -20.64
C ASP A 263 -7.09 3.53 -21.65
N GLY A 264 -6.57 2.71 -22.55
CA GLY A 264 -5.77 3.19 -23.66
C GLY A 264 -5.61 2.17 -24.76
N GLU A 265 -5.10 2.64 -25.89
CA GLU A 265 -4.87 1.83 -27.07
C GLU A 265 -3.60 2.27 -27.81
N LEU A 266 -2.97 1.32 -28.49
CA LEU A 266 -1.96 1.60 -29.51
C LEU A 266 -2.19 0.72 -30.74
N VAL A 267 -1.74 1.22 -31.89
CA VAL A 267 -1.65 0.44 -33.12
C VAL A 267 -0.21 -0.03 -33.27
N TRP A 268 -0.05 -1.33 -33.51
CA TRP A 268 1.25 -1.96 -33.68
C TRP A 268 1.30 -2.70 -35.01
N ASN A 269 2.41 -2.53 -35.73
CA ASN A 269 2.61 -3.03 -37.09
C ASN A 269 3.52 -4.26 -37.16
N ALA A 270 3.87 -4.89 -36.02
CA ALA A 270 4.80 -6.02 -35.95
C ALA A 270 6.24 -5.74 -36.44
N PHE A 271 6.72 -4.50 -36.27
CA PHE A 271 8.12 -4.15 -36.50
C PHE A 271 8.90 -4.10 -35.17
N ASP A 272 10.19 -4.43 -35.25
CA ASP A 272 11.13 -4.27 -34.16
C ASP A 272 11.64 -2.82 -34.01
N VAL A 273 12.50 -2.59 -33.02
CA VAL A 273 13.08 -1.25 -32.74
C VAL A 273 13.98 -0.72 -33.86
N HIS A 274 14.38 -1.56 -34.81
CA HIS A 274 15.19 -1.20 -35.96
C HIS A 274 14.35 -0.94 -37.22
N GLY A 275 13.02 -1.03 -37.11
CA GLY A 275 12.12 -0.89 -38.25
C GLY A 275 12.18 -2.09 -39.20
N MET A 276 12.54 -3.27 -38.69
CA MET A 276 12.46 -4.53 -39.44
C MET A 276 11.20 -5.31 -39.05
N PRO A 277 10.50 -5.95 -40.01
CA PRO A 277 9.36 -6.78 -39.70
C PRO A 277 9.81 -7.99 -38.89
N LEU A 278 9.03 -8.33 -37.86
CA LEU A 278 9.27 -9.50 -37.04
C LEU A 278 9.10 -10.80 -37.85
N ALA A 279 9.81 -11.83 -37.42
CA ALA A 279 9.69 -13.15 -38.03
C ALA A 279 8.33 -13.78 -37.68
N PRO A 280 7.81 -14.69 -38.51
CA PRO A 280 6.61 -15.45 -38.14
C PRO A 280 6.83 -16.24 -36.85
N ASP A 281 6.10 -15.90 -35.80
CA ASP A 281 6.15 -16.53 -34.49
C ASP A 281 5.00 -16.06 -33.59
N VAL A 282 4.90 -16.65 -32.41
CA VAL A 282 4.09 -16.11 -31.30
C VAL A 282 4.95 -15.16 -30.48
N TYR A 283 4.41 -13.97 -30.26
CA TYR A 283 5.01 -12.95 -29.41
C TYR A 283 4.12 -12.68 -28.20
N LEU A 284 4.74 -12.31 -27.08
CA LEU A 284 4.05 -11.95 -25.85
C LEU A 284 4.15 -10.44 -25.66
N ILE A 285 3.00 -9.81 -25.44
CA ILE A 285 2.92 -8.41 -25.03
C ILE A 285 2.56 -8.39 -23.56
N ARG A 286 3.39 -7.71 -22.76
CA ARG A 286 3.16 -7.51 -21.33
C ARG A 286 3.00 -6.03 -21.06
N ILE A 287 2.03 -5.69 -20.22
CA ILE A 287 1.88 -4.35 -19.65
C ILE A 287 2.20 -4.43 -18.15
N GLU A 288 2.99 -3.46 -17.69
CA GLU A 288 3.21 -3.16 -16.28
C GLU A 288 2.76 -1.74 -16.04
N ALA A 289 1.90 -1.55 -15.06
CA ALA A 289 1.35 -0.26 -14.68
C ALA A 289 1.60 -0.04 -13.19
N TYR A 290 2.27 1.05 -12.88
CA TYR A 290 2.47 1.51 -11.51
C TYR A 290 1.40 2.55 -11.24
N ASP A 291 0.64 2.41 -10.16
CA ASP A 291 -0.25 3.48 -9.71
C ASP A 291 0.53 4.79 -9.56
N ALA A 292 -0.16 5.93 -9.60
CA ALA A 292 0.48 7.24 -9.45
C ALA A 292 1.48 7.33 -8.27
N PRO A 293 1.23 6.69 -7.09
CA PRO A 293 2.21 6.63 -6.01
C PRO A 293 3.29 5.53 -6.14
N GLY A 294 3.36 4.74 -7.22
CA GLY A 294 4.41 3.75 -7.46
C GLY A 294 4.37 2.51 -6.55
N ILE A 295 3.32 2.33 -5.75
CA ILE A 295 3.19 1.29 -4.72
C ILE A 295 2.46 0.06 -5.27
N GLY A 296 1.53 0.25 -6.20
CA GLY A 296 0.74 -0.81 -6.82
C GLY A 296 1.29 -1.24 -8.17
N LEU A 297 1.83 -2.46 -8.29
CA LEU A 297 2.12 -3.09 -9.57
C LEU A 297 0.86 -3.79 -10.11
N VAL A 298 0.34 -3.26 -11.20
CA VAL A 298 -0.68 -3.90 -12.06
C VAL A 298 0.06 -4.52 -13.24
N SER A 299 -0.22 -5.78 -13.57
CA SER A 299 0.38 -6.40 -14.74
C SER A 299 -0.59 -7.29 -15.48
N ALA A 300 -0.44 -7.37 -16.80
CA ALA A 300 -1.14 -8.33 -17.63
C ALA A 300 -0.28 -8.71 -18.83
N GLN A 301 -0.57 -9.86 -19.44
CA GLN A 301 0.10 -10.29 -20.66
C GLN A 301 -0.84 -11.05 -21.57
N THR A 302 -0.63 -10.94 -22.88
CA THR A 302 -1.36 -11.69 -23.89
C THR A 302 -0.48 -11.98 -25.10
N GLY A 303 -0.91 -12.94 -25.92
CA GLY A 303 -0.18 -13.40 -27.10
C GLY A 303 -0.70 -12.77 -28.39
N VAL A 304 0.22 -12.53 -29.33
CA VAL A 304 -0.09 -12.11 -30.70
C VAL A 304 0.70 -12.98 -31.68
N VAL A 305 0.05 -13.40 -32.77
CA VAL A 305 0.69 -14.19 -33.82
C VAL A 305 1.16 -13.26 -34.92
N VAL A 306 2.46 -13.25 -35.19
CA VAL A 306 3.00 -12.66 -36.42
C VAL A 306 3.01 -13.76 -37.48
N ALA A 307 2.35 -13.51 -38.60
CA ALA A 307 2.32 -14.41 -39.75
C ALA A 307 3.09 -13.81 -40.93
N ARG A 308 3.37 -14.67 -41.91
CA ARG A 308 3.68 -14.24 -43.27
C ARG A 308 2.66 -14.90 -44.17
N ARG A 309 2.02 -14.12 -45.02
CA ARG A 309 1.18 -14.63 -46.10
C ARG A 309 1.91 -14.52 -47.44
#